data_AF-A0A3M1RIK1-F1
#
_entry.id   AF-A0A3M1RIK1-F1
#
_cell.length_a   1.000
_cell.length_b   1.000
_cell.length_c   1.000
_cell.angle_alpha   90.00
_cell.angle_beta   90.00
_cell.angle_gamma   90.00
#
_symmetry.space_group_name_H-M   'P 1'
#
loop_
_entity.id
_entity.type
_entity.pdbx_description
1 polymer ?
#
loop_
_entity_poly.entity_id
_entity_poly.type
_entity_poly.pdbx_seq_one_letter_code
_entity_poly.pdbx_strand_id
1 'polypeptide(L)' 'MAAGQREISVSEFFAKNRHLLGFDSPRRALLTAVKEAVDNALDACEEAGILPEIWVRLENPANGRYRVIVQD' A
#
# COMPACT_ATOMS: atom_id res chain seq x y z
N MET A 1 -13.90 25.25 23.58
CA MET A 1 -13.56 23.87 23.17
C MET A 1 -14.14 23.68 21.77
N ALA A 2 -13.33 23.26 20.80
CA ALA A 2 -13.52 23.52 19.37
C ALA A 2 -14.73 22.79 18.75
N ALA A 3 -15.78 23.55 18.42
CA ALA A 3 -17.02 23.09 17.78
C ALA A 3 -16.88 22.88 16.25
N GLY A 4 -15.84 22.16 15.80
CA GLY A 4 -15.55 22.04 14.37
C GLY A 4 -14.85 20.76 13.90
N GLN A 5 -14.66 19.75 14.77
CA GLN A 5 -14.18 18.45 14.30
C GLN A 5 -15.33 17.71 13.61
N ARG A 6 -15.36 17.75 12.28
CA ARG A 6 -16.17 16.82 11.48
C ARG A 6 -15.59 15.42 11.70
N GLU A 7 -16.38 14.51 12.24
CA GLU A 7 -16.06 13.07 12.25
C GLU A 7 -16.01 12.59 10.81
N ILE A 8 -14.81 12.54 10.24
CA ILE A 8 -14.57 11.94 8.93
C ILE A 8 -14.07 10.53 9.14
N SER A 9 -14.61 9.59 8.37
CA SER A 9 -14.05 8.24 8.34
C SER A 9 -12.60 8.28 7.87
N VAL A 10 -11.76 7.40 8.41
CA VAL A 10 -10.38 7.19 7.95
C VAL A 10 -10.34 6.97 6.42
N SER A 11 -11.30 6.20 5.88
CA SER A 11 -11.43 5.96 4.45
C SER A 11 -11.77 7.24 3.67
N GLU A 12 -12.62 8.10 4.23
CA GLU A 12 -13.01 9.37 3.61
C GLU A 12 -11.86 10.39 3.64
N PHE A 13 -11.09 10.42 4.72
CA PHE A 13 -9.89 11.23 4.84
C PHE A 13 -8.88 10.89 3.73
N PHE A 14 -8.63 9.60 3.49
CA PHE A 14 -7.70 9.18 2.45
C PHE A 14 -8.25 9.33 1.04
N ALA A 15 -9.55 9.13 0.83
CA ALA A 15 -10.20 9.39 -0.45
C ALA A 15 -10.07 10.87 -0.86
N LYS A 16 -10.21 11.80 0.10
CA LYS A 16 -10.03 13.24 -0.10
C LYS A 16 -8.55 13.65 -0.21
N ASN A 17 -7.63 12.89 0.39
CA ASN A 17 -6.21 13.23 0.47
C ASN A 17 -5.29 12.16 -0.15
N ARG A 18 -5.61 11.66 -1.35
CA ARG A 18 -4.85 10.59 -2.03
C ARG A 18 -3.34 10.86 -2.19
N HIS A 19 -2.95 12.13 -2.27
CA HIS A 19 -1.55 12.54 -2.42
C HIS A 19 -0.71 12.27 -1.15
N LEU A 20 -1.32 12.29 0.04
CA LEU A 20 -0.62 12.01 1.31
C LEU A 20 -0.12 10.56 1.37
N LEU A 21 -0.75 9.66 0.62
CA LEU A 21 -0.43 8.24 0.56
C LEU A 21 0.44 7.86 -0.65
N GLY A 22 0.84 8.82 -1.49
CA GLY A 22 1.61 8.52 -2.71
C GLY A 22 0.79 7.95 -3.88
N PHE A 23 -0.55 8.00 -3.83
CA PHE A 23 -1.45 7.54 -4.90
C PHE A 23 -1.78 8.63 -5.94
N ASP A 24 -0.82 9.53 -6.21
CA ASP A 24 -0.94 10.68 -7.13
C ASP A 24 -0.92 10.28 -8.61
N SER A 25 -0.22 9.20 -8.95
CA SER A 25 -0.06 8.66 -10.29
C SER A 25 -0.07 7.13 -10.28
N PRO A 26 -0.56 6.45 -11.33
CA PRO A 26 -0.58 4.99 -11.39
C PRO A 26 0.79 4.34 -11.16
N ARG A 27 1.86 4.98 -11.64
CA ARG A 27 3.24 4.50 -11.48
C ARG A 27 3.69 4.59 -10.02
N ARG A 28 3.48 5.74 -9.36
CA ARG A 28 3.87 5.92 -7.95
C ARG A 28 3.02 5.04 -7.04
N ALA A 29 1.71 4.98 -7.31
CA ALA A 29 0.77 4.09 -6.64
C ALA A 29 1.23 2.62 -6.66
N LEU A 30 1.65 2.13 -7.83
CA LEU A 30 2.13 0.76 -7.97
C LEU A 30 3.43 0.53 -7.19
N LEU A 31 4.39 1.46 -7.29
CA LEU A 31 5.66 1.37 -6.56
C LEU A 31 5.44 1.39 -5.05
N THR A 32 4.59 2.31 -4.55
CA THR A 32 4.23 2.40 -3.13
C THR A 32 3.56 1.11 -2.68
N ALA A 33 2.60 0.57 -3.43
CA ALA A 33 1.93 -0.68 -3.05
C ALA A 33 2.89 -1.87 -2.94
N VAL A 34 3.83 -2.00 -3.89
CA VAL A 34 4.86 -3.05 -3.84
C VAL A 34 5.81 -2.84 -2.66
N LYS A 35 6.29 -1.61 -2.45
CA LYS A 35 7.21 -1.26 -1.36
C LYS A 35 6.60 -1.61 0.00
N GLU A 36 5.38 -1.14 0.28
CA GLU A 36 4.72 -1.41 1.57
C GLU A 36 4.42 -2.91 1.76
N ALA A 37 4.08 -3.64 0.69
CA ALA A 37 3.83 -5.08 0.79
C ALA A 37 5.11 -5.88 1.05
N VAL A 38 6.23 -5.50 0.42
CA VAL A 38 7.53 -6.14 0.65
C VAL A 38 8.09 -5.79 2.03
N ASP A 39 7.96 -4.53 2.48
CA ASP A 39 8.39 -4.13 3.81
C ASP A 39 7.64 -4.91 4.88
N ASN A 40 6.30 -5.04 4.76
CA ASN A 40 5.52 -5.85 5.69
C ASN A 40 5.95 -7.32 5.72
N ALA A 41 6.32 -7.90 4.58
CA ALA A 41 6.83 -9.27 4.50
C ALA A 41 8.20 -9.41 5.19
N LEU A 42 9.11 -8.46 4.95
CA LEU A 42 10.43 -8.45 5.59
C LEU A 42 10.32 -8.26 7.10
N ASP A 43 9.50 -7.33 7.56
CA ASP A 43 9.26 -7.07 8.99
C ASP A 43 8.74 -8.35 9.68
N ALA A 44 7.82 -9.07 9.02
CA ALA A 44 7.29 -10.33 9.54
C ALA A 44 8.36 -11.44 9.62
N CYS A 45 9.21 -11.58 8.60
CA CYS A 45 10.32 -12.53 8.63
C CYS A 45 11.36 -12.18 9.70
N GLU A 46 11.67 -10.89 9.87
CA GLU A 46 12.58 -10.39 10.91
C GLU A 46 12.04 -10.70 12.31
N GLU A 47 10.77 -10.41 12.58
CA GLU A 47 10.11 -10.70 13.86
C GLU A 47 10.11 -12.20 14.17
N ALA A 48 9.95 -13.04 13.15
CA ALA A 48 9.99 -14.49 13.28
C ALA A 48 11.42 -15.09 13.31
N GLY A 49 12.46 -14.32 13.02
CA GLY A 49 13.84 -14.80 12.89
C GLY A 49 14.04 -15.78 11.72
N ILE A 50 13.23 -15.66 10.67
CA ILE A 50 13.27 -16.53 9.48
C ILE A 50 14.01 -15.78 8.35
N LEU A 51 14.84 -16.49 7.60
CA LEU A 51 15.46 -15.92 6.40
C LEU A 51 14.36 -15.73 5.33
N PRO A 52 14.08 -14.49 4.87
CA PRO A 52 12.98 -14.22 3.95
C PRO A 52 13.24 -14.79 2.55
N GLU A 53 12.21 -15.42 1.95
CA GLU A 53 12.16 -15.75 0.52
C GLU A 53 10.93 -15.11 -0.11
N ILE A 54 11.08 -13.88 -0.60
CA ILE A 54 9.94 -13.07 -1.06
C ILE A 54 9.81 -13.11 -2.59
N TRP A 55 8.66 -13.56 -3.07
CA TRP A 55 8.27 -13.55 -4.48
C TRP A 55 7.31 -12.40 -4.78
N VAL A 56 7.69 -11.57 -5.75
CA VAL A 56 6.85 -10.45 -6.22
C VAL A 56 6.43 -10.69 -7.67
N ARG A 57 5.11 -10.66 -7.92
CA ARG A 57 4.54 -10.77 -9.27
C ARG A 57 3.62 -9.59 -9.57
N LEU A 58 3.81 -9.02 -10.75
CA LEU A 58 2.97 -7.96 -11.31
C LEU A 58 2.26 -8.49 -12.55
N GLU A 59 0.93 -8.50 -12.52
CA GLU A 59 0.10 -8.81 -13.67
C GLU A 59 -0.62 -7.55 -14.14
N ASN A 60 -0.72 -7.35 -15.45
CA ASN A 60 -1.49 -6.26 -16.06
C ASN A 60 -2.71 -6.85 -16.79
N PRO A 61 -3.83 -7.11 -16.09
CA PRO A 61 -5.04 -7.70 -16.66
C PRO A 61 -5.83 -6.77 -17.62
N ALA A 62 -5.15 -5.86 -18.33
CA ALA A 62 -5.71 -4.80 -19.17
C ALA A 62 -6.50 -3.72 -18.38
N ASN A 63 -6.86 -2.65 -19.07
CA ASN A 63 -7.62 -1.49 -18.54
C ASN A 63 -6.90 -0.68 -17.44
N GLY A 64 -5.57 -0.60 -17.49
CA GLY A 64 -4.79 0.24 -16.56
C GLY A 64 -4.86 -0.22 -15.09
N ARG A 65 -5.27 -1.47 -14.85
CA ARG A 65 -5.25 -2.10 -13.54
C ARG A 65 -4.04 -3.02 -13.45
N TYR A 66 -3.42 -3.03 -12.30
CA TYR A 66 -2.35 -3.97 -11.98
C TYR A 66 -2.83 -4.87 -10.84
N ARG A 67 -2.53 -6.16 -10.93
CA ARG A 67 -2.61 -7.09 -9.81
C ARG A 67 -1.20 -7.30 -9.28
N VAL A 68 -1.00 -6.96 -8.01
CA VAL A 68 0.25 -7.15 -7.28
C VAL A 68 0.07 -8.38 -6.39
N ILE A 69 1.01 -9.31 -6.46
CA ILE A 69 1.07 -10.49 -5.60
C ILE A 69 2.43 -10.47 -4.93
N VAL A 70 2.45 -10.50 -3.60
CA VAL A 70 3.65 -10.65 -2.76
C VAL A 70 3.44 -11.90 -1.93
N GLN A 71 4.43 -12.79 -1.92
CA GLN A 71 4.44 -14.03 -1.17
C GLN A 71 5.75 -14.10 -0.41
N ASP A 72 5.68 -14.19 0.92
CA ASP A 72 6.77 -14.45 1.86
C ASP A 72 6.82 -15.93 2.31
#